data_AF-A0A090S954-F1
#
_entry.id   AF-A0A090S954-F1
#
_cell.length_a   1.000
_cell.length_b   1.000
_cell.length_c   1.000
_cell.angle_alpha   90.00
_cell.angle_beta   90.00
_cell.angle_gamma   90.00
#
_symmetry.space_group_name_H-M   'P 1'
#
loop_
_entity.id
_entity.type
_entity.pdbx_description
1 polymer ?
#
loop_
_entity_poly.entity_id
_entity_poly.type
_entity_poly.pdbx_seq_one_letter_code
_entity_poly.pdbx_strand_id
1 'polypeptide(L)'
;MTTKWNWSLEVLQELDDRRNWKVEQVMRVHNDLLDALMLSYRNLIQFARRNDITSAISPQDISILARKLYAAFEVLPGKVTLLNPQISPDLHEPDLTFIEVQEGKSYQSGWYLYKQPLIPHRILGQAPLEHNEYLSKLVAWAFF
;
A
#
# COMPACT_ATOMS: atom_id res chain seq x y z
N MET A 1 -25.82 12.06 0.85
CA MET A 1 -25.13 11.20 1.85
C MET A 1 -23.67 11.63 2.08
N THR A 2 -22.99 12.24 1.10
CA THR A 2 -21.61 12.75 1.19
C THR A 2 -21.40 13.87 2.23
N THR A 3 -22.41 14.71 2.49
CA THR A 3 -22.33 15.82 3.46
C THR A 3 -22.10 15.41 4.93
N LYS A 4 -22.36 14.14 5.31
CA LYS A 4 -22.15 13.66 6.68
C LYS A 4 -20.68 13.34 7.01
N TRP A 5 -19.84 13.15 6.00
CA TRP A 5 -18.45 12.73 6.14
C TRP A 5 -17.49 13.92 6.26
N ASN A 6 -17.99 15.14 6.10
CA ASN A 6 -17.21 16.38 6.15
C ASN A 6 -15.99 16.36 5.20
N TRP A 7 -16.09 15.62 4.09
CA TRP A 7 -15.05 15.58 3.06
C TRP A 7 -15.06 16.87 2.26
N SER A 8 -13.86 17.35 1.94
CA SER A 8 -13.69 18.48 1.06
C SER A 8 -14.09 18.09 -0.38
N LEU A 9 -14.32 19.10 -1.22
CA LEU A 9 -14.68 18.86 -2.62
C LEU A 9 -13.54 18.15 -3.36
N GLU A 10 -12.29 18.45 -3.00
CA GLU A 10 -11.09 17.83 -3.58
C GLU A 10 -11.06 16.33 -3.31
N VAL A 11 -11.36 15.90 -2.07
CA VAL A 11 -11.44 14.48 -1.71
C VAL A 11 -12.55 13.78 -2.49
N LEU A 12 -13.71 14.43 -2.64
CA LEU A 12 -14.81 13.86 -3.42
C LEU A 12 -14.43 13.67 -4.89
N GLN A 13 -13.79 14.67 -5.49
CA GLN A 13 -13.31 14.58 -6.87
C GLN A 13 -12.27 13.48 -7.05
N GLU A 14 -11.32 13.37 -6.12
CA GLU A 14 -10.30 12.32 -6.13
C GLU A 14 -10.94 10.92 -6.05
N LEU A 15 -11.90 10.72 -5.13
CA LEU A 15 -12.62 9.46 -4.96
C LEU A 15 -13.51 9.10 -6.15
N ASP A 16 -14.17 10.09 -6.76
CA ASP A 16 -14.98 9.88 -7.96
C ASP A 16 -14.10 9.47 -9.16
N ASP A 17 -12.84 9.90 -9.17
CA ASP A 17 -11.84 9.55 -10.19
C ASP A 17 -11.14 8.20 -9.97
N ARG A 18 -11.66 7.34 -9.06
CA ARG A 18 -11.08 6.03 -8.72
C ARG A 18 -10.68 5.18 -9.92
N ARG A 19 -11.43 5.27 -11.02
CA ARG A 19 -11.17 4.46 -12.23
C ARG A 19 -9.87 4.82 -12.93
N ASN A 20 -9.35 6.03 -12.70
CA ASN A 20 -8.11 6.53 -13.30
C ASN A 20 -6.93 6.48 -12.32
N TRP A 21 -7.13 5.95 -11.11
CA TRP A 21 -6.07 5.85 -10.11
C TRP A 21 -4.97 4.90 -10.55
N LYS A 22 -3.74 5.41 -10.46
CA LYS A 22 -2.50 4.72 -10.83
C LYS A 22 -1.68 4.31 -9.61
N VAL A 23 -0.56 3.63 -9.83
CA VAL A 23 0.16 2.86 -8.79
C VAL A 23 0.44 3.68 -7.52
N GLU A 24 0.95 4.91 -7.64
CA GLU A 24 1.27 5.78 -6.50
C GLU A 24 0.03 6.18 -5.69
N GLN A 25 -1.08 6.43 -6.39
CA GLN A 25 -2.36 6.74 -5.76
C GLN A 25 -2.90 5.53 -5.00
N VAL A 26 -2.82 4.35 -5.62
CA VAL A 26 -3.23 3.08 -4.99
C VAL A 26 -2.34 2.74 -3.80
N MET A 27 -1.03 2.98 -3.86
CA MET A 27 -0.11 2.82 -2.72
C MET A 27 -0.52 3.70 -1.53
N ARG A 28 -0.86 4.96 -1.78
CA ARG A 28 -1.33 5.87 -0.72
C ARG A 28 -2.60 5.34 -0.08
N VAL A 29 -3.62 5.05 -0.89
CA VAL A 29 -4.92 4.57 -0.41
C VAL A 29 -4.81 3.21 0.28
N HIS A 30 -3.92 2.33 -0.19
CA HIS A 30 -3.64 1.05 0.46
C HIS A 30 -3.13 1.26 1.89
N ASN A 31 -2.19 2.18 2.08
CA ASN A 31 -1.68 2.53 3.41
C ASN A 31 -2.75 3.20 4.29
N ASP A 32 -3.53 4.14 3.73
CA ASP A 32 -4.62 4.80 4.46
C ASP A 32 -5.68 3.79 4.93
N LEU A 33 -5.99 2.81 4.08
CA LEU A 33 -6.91 1.71 4.41
C LEU A 33 -6.35 0.85 5.55
N LEU A 34 -5.06 0.50 5.48
CA LEU A 34 -4.38 -0.26 6.54
C LEU A 34 -4.45 0.48 7.88
N ASP A 35 -4.13 1.78 7.88
CA ASP A 35 -4.16 2.60 9.08
C ASP A 35 -5.58 2.72 9.66
N ALA A 36 -6.58 2.91 8.81
CA ALA A 36 -7.98 2.95 9.23
C ALA A 36 -8.45 1.61 9.82
N LEU A 37 -8.04 0.48 9.23
CA LEU A 37 -8.37 -0.85 9.76
C LEU A 37 -7.66 -1.13 11.09
N MET A 38 -6.37 -0.76 11.21
CA MET A 38 -5.60 -0.86 12.44
C MET A 38 -6.20 0.01 13.56
N LEU A 39 -6.62 1.23 13.25
CA LEU A 39 -7.30 2.12 14.19
C LEU A 39 -8.65 1.52 14.64
N SER A 40 -9.44 1.01 13.70
CA SER A 40 -10.72 0.36 13.99
C SER A 40 -10.54 -0.85 14.90
N TYR A 41 -9.53 -1.68 14.64
CA TYR A 41 -9.17 -2.81 15.50
C TYR A 41 -8.78 -2.37 16.92
N ARG A 42 -7.95 -1.33 17.07
CA ARG A 42 -7.58 -0.78 18.39
C ARG A 42 -8.79 -0.23 19.14
N ASN A 43 -9.66 0.50 18.46
CA ASN A 43 -10.88 1.07 19.03
C ASN A 43 -11.84 -0.03 19.51
N LEU A 44 -12.00 -1.10 18.72
CA LEU A 44 -12.81 -2.26 19.09
C LEU A 44 -12.29 -2.92 20.38
N ILE A 45 -10.98 -3.14 20.49
CA ILE A 45 -10.37 -3.71 21.70
C ILE A 45 -10.59 -2.81 22.92
N GLN A 46 -10.36 -1.51 22.76
CA GLN A 46 -10.54 -0.56 23.87
C GLN A 46 -12.00 -0.51 24.32
N PHE A 47 -12.94 -0.50 23.37
CA PHE A 47 -14.37 -0.51 23.67
C PHE A 47 -14.78 -1.79 24.41
N ALA A 48 -14.36 -2.96 23.94
CA ALA A 48 -14.68 -4.24 24.57
C ALA A 48 -14.15 -4.31 26.02
N ARG A 49 -12.91 -3.84 26.25
CA ARG A 49 -12.31 -3.77 27.59
C ARG A 49 -13.02 -2.79 28.52
N ARG A 50 -13.41 -1.61 28.03
CA ARG A 50 -14.08 -0.57 28.84
C ARG A 50 -15.48 -0.97 29.29
N ASN A 51 -16.19 -1.77 28.50
CA ASN A 51 -17.58 -2.15 28.76
C ASN A 51 -17.71 -3.58 29.31
N ASP A 52 -16.60 -4.25 29.62
CA ASP A 52 -16.54 -5.63 30.11
C ASP A 52 -17.30 -6.65 29.21
N ILE A 53 -17.35 -6.38 27.89
CA ILE A 53 -18.02 -7.22 26.88
C ILE A 53 -17.13 -8.42 26.48
N THR A 54 -16.20 -8.83 27.36
CA THR A 54 -15.24 -9.91 27.12
C THR A 54 -15.92 -11.27 26.88
N SER A 55 -17.20 -11.41 27.23
CA SER A 55 -18.03 -12.59 26.96
C SER A 55 -18.53 -12.70 25.52
N ALA A 56 -18.66 -11.60 24.76
CA ALA A 56 -19.21 -11.62 23.40
C ALA A 56 -18.14 -11.68 22.28
N ILE A 57 -16.89 -11.32 22.60
CA ILE A 57 -15.75 -11.46 21.69
C ILE A 57 -14.65 -12.18 22.46
N SER A 58 -14.38 -13.43 22.10
CA SER A 58 -13.34 -14.20 22.79
C SER A 58 -11.96 -13.56 22.55
N PRO A 59 -11.02 -13.64 23.50
CA PRO A 59 -9.63 -13.24 23.28
C PRO A 59 -9.00 -13.91 22.05
N GLN A 60 -9.47 -15.11 21.69
CA GLN A 60 -9.06 -15.85 20.52
C GLN A 60 -9.52 -15.20 19.22
N ASP A 61 -10.76 -14.72 19.14
CA ASP A 61 -11.29 -14.03 17.95
C ASP A 61 -10.53 -12.73 17.66
N ILE A 62 -10.21 -11.98 18.72
CA ILE A 62 -9.37 -10.77 18.61
C ILE A 62 -7.98 -11.13 18.06
N SER A 63 -7.37 -12.20 18.57
CA SER A 63 -6.06 -12.68 18.10
C SER A 63 -6.10 -13.15 16.63
N ILE A 64 -7.19 -13.81 16.22
CA ILE A 64 -7.37 -14.26 14.83
C ILE A 64 -7.52 -13.04 13.92
N LEU A 65 -8.35 -12.06 14.30
CA LEU A 65 -8.54 -10.84 13.53
C LEU A 65 -7.22 -10.08 13.36
N ALA A 66 -6.46 -9.93 14.43
CA ALA A 66 -5.13 -9.31 14.40
C ALA A 66 -4.22 -10.02 13.39
N ARG A 67 -4.10 -11.35 13.50
CA ARG A 67 -3.26 -12.14 12.60
C ARG A 67 -3.70 -12.05 11.14
N LYS A 68 -5.01 -12.05 10.87
CA LYS A 68 -5.52 -11.87 9.50
C LYS A 68 -5.13 -10.50 8.95
N LEU A 69 -5.24 -9.46 9.76
CA LEU A 69 -4.86 -8.12 9.34
C LEU A 69 -3.35 -8.01 9.09
N TYR A 70 -2.53 -8.46 10.04
CA TYR A 70 -1.07 -8.47 9.87
C TYR A 70 -0.65 -9.32 8.67
N ALA A 71 -1.14 -10.54 8.52
CA ALA A 71 -0.77 -11.40 7.40
C ALA A 71 -1.18 -10.81 6.03
N ALA A 72 -2.30 -10.11 5.95
CA ALA A 72 -2.76 -9.49 4.70
C ALA A 72 -1.88 -8.31 4.28
N PHE A 73 -1.33 -7.55 5.23
CA PHE A 73 -0.68 -6.26 4.96
C PHE A 73 0.80 -6.18 5.37
N GLU A 74 1.34 -7.19 6.05
CA GLU A 74 2.76 -7.23 6.40
C GLU A 74 3.64 -7.28 5.15
N VAL A 75 4.67 -6.45 5.17
CA VAL A 75 5.76 -6.49 4.19
C VAL A 75 6.89 -7.30 4.79
N LEU A 76 7.20 -8.43 4.18
CA LEU A 76 8.28 -9.32 4.59
C LEU A 76 9.36 -9.39 3.50
N PRO A 77 10.64 -9.61 3.85
CA PRO A 77 11.68 -9.91 2.88
C PRO A 77 11.24 -11.11 2.01
N GLY A 78 11.26 -10.94 0.69
CA GLY A 78 10.82 -11.96 -0.27
C GLY A 78 9.31 -12.08 -0.52
N LYS A 79 8.43 -11.51 0.33
CA LYS A 79 6.99 -11.46 0.05
C LYS A 79 6.72 -10.43 -1.04
N VAL A 80 5.93 -10.81 -2.05
CA VAL A 80 5.35 -9.88 -3.03
C VAL A 80 4.04 -9.36 -2.44
N THR A 81 4.00 -8.08 -2.10
CA THR A 81 2.81 -7.44 -1.52
C THR A 81 1.72 -7.31 -2.59
N LEU A 82 0.50 -7.75 -2.27
CA LEU A 82 -0.66 -7.50 -3.11
C LEU A 82 -1.12 -6.06 -2.94
N LEU A 83 -0.68 -5.18 -3.83
CA LEU A 83 -0.95 -3.75 -3.74
C LEU A 83 -2.42 -3.41 -4.01
N ASN A 84 -3.04 -4.05 -5.01
CA ASN A 84 -4.36 -3.71 -5.50
C ASN A 84 -5.41 -4.80 -5.23
N PRO A 85 -5.94 -4.91 -4.00
CA PRO A 85 -7.03 -5.83 -3.66
C PRO A 85 -8.39 -5.33 -4.18
N GLN A 86 -8.47 -4.76 -5.40
CA GLN A 86 -9.63 -4.09 -6.02
C GLN A 86 -9.81 -2.59 -5.70
N ILE A 87 -8.72 -1.89 -5.36
CA ILE A 87 -8.73 -0.42 -5.12
C ILE A 87 -8.94 0.33 -6.44
N SER A 88 -8.18 0.01 -7.49
CA SER A 88 -8.32 0.57 -8.85
C SER A 88 -8.61 -0.54 -9.85
N PRO A 89 -9.42 -0.30 -10.91
CA PRO A 89 -9.65 -1.28 -11.97
C PRO A 89 -8.44 -1.46 -12.90
N ASP A 90 -7.52 -0.49 -12.98
CA ASP A 90 -6.39 -0.54 -13.90
C ASP A 90 -5.13 0.13 -13.32
N LEU A 91 -4.14 -0.71 -13.01
CA LEU A 91 -2.81 -0.27 -12.56
C LEU A 91 -1.78 -0.16 -13.68
N HIS A 92 -2.14 -0.43 -14.94
CA HIS A 92 -1.19 -0.40 -16.03
C HIS A 92 -0.48 0.95 -16.13
N GLU A 93 0.84 0.91 -16.14
CA GLU A 93 1.70 2.06 -16.38
C GLU A 93 2.30 1.98 -17.78
N PRO A 94 2.33 3.09 -18.54
CA PRO A 94 2.81 3.08 -19.92
C PRO A 94 4.30 2.75 -20.03
N ASP A 95 5.08 3.17 -19.02
CA ASP A 95 6.53 2.98 -18.98
C ASP A 95 6.94 2.52 -17.57
N LEU A 96 7.69 1.43 -17.53
CA LEU A 96 8.38 0.95 -16.33
C LEU A 96 9.86 0.73 -16.66
N THR A 97 10.74 1.31 -15.86
CA THR A 97 12.19 1.17 -16.02
C THR A 97 12.78 0.52 -14.78
N PHE A 98 13.57 -0.52 -14.98
CA PHE A 98 14.33 -1.21 -13.93
C PHE A 98 15.79 -0.82 -14.05
N ILE A 99 16.37 -0.24 -13.00
CA ILE A 99 17.77 0.19 -12.97
C ILE A 99 18.49 -0.61 -11.88
N GLU A 100 19.55 -1.31 -12.28
CA GLU A 100 20.46 -1.94 -11.32
C GLU A 100 21.49 -0.91 -10.83
N VAL A 101 21.61 -0.82 -9.51
CA VAL A 101 22.64 -0.04 -8.82
C VAL A 101 23.59 -1.03 -8.16
N GLN A 102 24.83 -1.02 -8.63
CA GLN A 102 25.92 -1.80 -8.06
C GLN A 102 26.32 -1.23 -6.70
N GLU A 103 26.96 -2.05 -5.86
CA GLU A 103 27.47 -1.61 -4.56
C GLU A 103 28.35 -0.37 -4.69
N GLY A 104 27.91 0.70 -4.03
CA GLY A 104 28.56 2.00 -4.04
C GLY A 104 28.26 2.77 -2.77
N LYS A 105 28.99 3.85 -2.52
CA LYS A 105 28.88 4.59 -1.26
C LYS A 105 27.62 5.46 -1.13
N SER A 106 26.90 5.71 -2.23
CA SER A 106 25.87 6.77 -2.27
C SER A 106 24.43 6.26 -2.28
N TYR A 107 24.18 5.03 -2.72
CA TYR A 107 22.86 4.42 -2.81
C TYR A 107 22.93 2.95 -2.37
N GLN A 108 21.81 2.42 -1.89
CA GLN A 108 21.71 0.98 -1.60
C GLN A 108 21.87 0.20 -2.90
N SER A 109 22.60 -0.92 -2.85
CA SER A 109 22.71 -1.81 -4.01
C SER A 109 21.38 -2.50 -4.30
N GLY A 110 21.25 -3.00 -5.53
CA GLY A 110 20.08 -3.74 -5.99
C GLY A 110 19.33 -3.01 -7.09
N TRP A 111 18.08 -3.37 -7.27
CA TRP A 111 17.24 -2.92 -8.37
C TRP A 111 16.25 -1.85 -7.90
N TYR A 112 16.05 -0.86 -8.74
CA TYR A 112 15.11 0.24 -8.53
C TYR A 112 14.10 0.27 -9.68
N LEU A 113 12.81 0.34 -9.34
CA LEU A 113 11.72 0.44 -10.29
C LEU A 113 11.25 1.89 -10.40
N TYR A 114 11.18 2.43 -11.62
CA TYR A 114 10.67 3.76 -11.90
C TYR A 114 9.49 3.72 -12.87
N LYS A 115 8.51 4.58 -12.62
CA LYS A 115 7.34 4.83 -13.49
C LYS A 115 7.65 5.84 -14.59
N GLN A 116 8.77 5.67 -15.27
CA GLN A 116 9.23 6.59 -16.30
C GLN A 116 9.91 5.79 -17.40
N PRO A 117 9.93 6.28 -18.65
CA PRO A 117 10.77 5.71 -19.69
C PRO A 117 12.24 5.89 -19.33
N LEU A 118 13.14 5.11 -19.95
CA LEU A 118 14.59 5.18 -19.76
C LEU A 118 15.18 6.45 -20.40
N ILE A 119 14.80 7.60 -19.84
CA ILE A 119 15.17 8.94 -20.28
C ILE A 119 15.74 9.68 -19.05
N PRO A 120 17.05 10.01 -19.04
CA PRO A 120 17.72 10.49 -17.84
C PRO A 120 17.04 11.67 -17.16
N HIS A 121 16.63 12.71 -17.90
CA HIS A 121 15.99 13.89 -17.31
C HIS A 121 14.59 13.64 -16.73
N ARG A 122 13.94 12.51 -17.07
CA ARG A 122 12.65 12.12 -16.47
C ARG A 122 12.82 11.28 -15.22
N ILE A 123 13.95 10.57 -15.09
CA ILE A 123 14.23 9.69 -13.95
C ILE A 123 14.98 10.46 -12.85
N LEU A 124 15.90 11.34 -13.23
CA LEU A 124 16.69 12.13 -12.28
C LEU A 124 15.77 12.97 -11.37
N GLY A 125 15.93 12.79 -10.06
CA GLY A 125 15.16 13.50 -9.04
C GLY A 125 13.79 12.90 -8.73
N GLN A 126 13.36 11.86 -9.45
CA GLN A 126 12.16 11.09 -9.10
C GLN A 126 12.48 10.07 -8.01
N ALA A 127 11.50 9.82 -7.13
CA ALA A 127 11.58 8.69 -6.22
C ALA A 127 11.30 7.39 -7.01
N PRO A 128 12.00 6.29 -6.71
CA PRO A 128 11.62 4.98 -7.22
C PRO A 128 10.26 4.56 -6.66
N LEU A 129 9.48 3.82 -7.44
CA LEU A 129 8.25 3.17 -6.97
C LEU A 129 8.56 2.12 -5.89
N GLU A 130 9.59 1.31 -6.13
CA GLU A 130 10.00 0.22 -5.24
C GLU A 130 11.50 -0.08 -5.44
N HIS A 131 12.15 -0.59 -4.39
CA HIS A 131 13.54 -1.06 -4.40
C HIS A 131 13.61 -2.49 -3.87
N ASN A 132 14.43 -3.33 -4.51
CA ASN A 132 14.72 -4.65 -4.00
C ASN A 132 16.05 -5.20 -4.53
N GLU A 133 16.73 -6.03 -3.74
CA GLU A 133 17.93 -6.75 -4.17
C GLU A 133 17.67 -7.66 -5.38
N TYR A 134 16.45 -8.21 -5.48
CA TYR A 134 16.09 -9.16 -6.53
C TYR A 134 15.16 -8.54 -7.57
N LEU A 135 15.62 -8.49 -8.83
CA LEU A 135 14.80 -8.04 -9.97
C LEU A 135 13.49 -8.84 -10.09
N SER A 136 13.54 -10.16 -9.85
CA SER A 136 12.37 -11.04 -9.94
C SER A 136 11.23 -10.61 -9.02
N LYS A 137 11.53 -10.10 -7.81
CA LYS A 137 10.52 -9.59 -6.89
C LYS A 137 9.88 -8.30 -7.44
N LEU A 138 10.67 -7.39 -8.02
CA LEU A 138 10.13 -6.16 -8.61
C LEU A 138 9.27 -6.43 -9.84
N VAL A 139 9.69 -7.37 -10.69
CA VAL A 139 8.89 -7.78 -11.86
C VAL A 139 7.57 -8.42 -11.42
N ALA A 140 7.62 -9.31 -10.41
CA ALA A 140 6.41 -9.90 -9.86
C ALA A 140 5.50 -8.83 -9.24
N TRP A 141 6.05 -7.86 -8.50
CA TRP A 141 5.29 -6.76 -7.91
C TRP A 141 4.63 -5.87 -8.98
N ALA A 142 5.34 -5.54 -10.06
CA ALA A 142 4.85 -4.69 -11.14
C ALA A 142 3.78 -5.34 -12.04
N PHE A 143 3.59 -6.66 -11.91
CA PHE A 143 2.58 -7.39 -12.67
C PHE A 143 1.17 -7.30 -12.06
N PHE A 144 1.06 -7.08 -10.74
CA PHE A 144 -0.19 -7.13 -9.99
C PHE A 144 -0.87 -5.77 -9.79
#